data_AF-A0A448WVC7-F1
#
_entry.id   AF-A0A448WVC7-F1
#
_cell.length_a   1.000
_cell.length_b   1.000
_cell.length_c   1.000
_cell.angle_alpha   90.00
_cell.angle_beta   90.00
_cell.angle_gamma   90.00
#
_symmetry.space_group_name_H-M   'P 1'
#
loop_
_entity.id
_entity.type
_entity.pdbx_description
1 polymer ?
#
loop_
_entity_poly.entity_id
_entity_poly.type
_entity_poly.pdbx_seq_one_letter_code
_entity_poly.pdbx_strand_id
1 'polypeptide(L)' 'MDNAGKVRAKFEFPANNLVVTSVDIQSVEPIDQRTRDALHKSVQLAIEITTNSQEAAARIID' A
#
# COMPACT_ATOMS: atom_id res chain seq x y z
N MET A 1 9.87 -15.54 -1.72
CA MET A 1 11.28 -15.08 -1.66
C MET A 1 12.18 -16.30 -1.67
N ASP A 2 13.45 -16.20 -2.07
CA ASP A 2 14.42 -17.28 -1.90
C ASP A 2 14.87 -17.37 -0.42
N ASN A 3 15.76 -18.31 -0.11
CA ASN A 3 16.26 -18.52 1.24
C ASN A 3 17.09 -17.34 1.78
N ALA A 4 17.45 -16.38 0.93
CA ALA A 4 18.13 -15.14 1.28
C ALA A 4 17.17 -13.93 1.34
N GLY A 5 15.85 -14.16 1.26
CA GLY A 5 14.84 -13.10 1.31
C GLY A 5 14.67 -12.32 -0.01
N LYS A 6 15.33 -12.72 -1.10
CA LYS A 6 15.21 -12.04 -2.39
C LYS A 6 13.93 -12.44 -3.11
N VAL A 7 13.28 -11.50 -3.78
CA VAL A 7 12.15 -11.79 -4.67
C VAL A 7 12.64 -12.67 -5.83
N ARG A 8 11.96 -13.80 -6.06
CA ARG A 8 12.26 -14.73 -7.15
C ARG A 8 11.68 -14.19 -8.46
N ALA A 9 12.42 -14.33 -9.55
CA ALA A 9 11.97 -13.90 -10.89
C ALA A 9 10.88 -14.80 -11.49
N LYS A 10 10.71 -16.02 -10.98
CA LYS A 10 9.66 -16.97 -11.36
C LYS A 10 9.37 -17.95 -10.24
N PHE A 11 8.21 -18.58 -10.28
CA PHE A 11 7.78 -19.64 -9.39
C PHE A 11 7.39 -20.88 -10.21
N GLU A 12 7.99 -22.03 -9.91
CA GLU A 12 7.82 -23.25 -10.71
C GLU A 12 7.10 -24.32 -9.89
N PHE A 13 6.18 -25.04 -10.53
CA PHE A 13 5.54 -26.24 -10.01
C PHE A 13 6.15 -27.48 -10.69
N PRO A 14 7.08 -28.20 -10.04
CA PRO A 14 7.81 -29.29 -10.69
C PRO A 14 6.92 -30.47 -11.12
N ALA A 15 5.77 -30.65 -10.47
CA ALA A 15 4.85 -31.76 -10.73
C ALA A 15 4.14 -31.69 -12.10
N ASN A 16 4.06 -30.50 -12.70
CA ASN A 16 3.34 -30.28 -13.97
C ASN A 16 4.02 -29.25 -14.89
N ASN A 17 5.24 -28.84 -14.55
CA ASN A 17 6.03 -27.85 -15.30
C ASN A 17 5.36 -26.47 -15.48
N LEU A 18 4.37 -26.11 -14.64
CA LEU A 18 3.79 -24.76 -14.64
C LEU A 18 4.79 -23.74 -14.09
N VAL A 19 5.01 -22.66 -14.82
CA VAL A 19 5.92 -21.56 -14.43
C VAL A 19 5.15 -20.25 -14.37
N VAL A 20 5.06 -19.66 -13.18
CA VAL A 20 4.51 -18.32 -12.95
C VAL A 20 5.66 -17.31 -13.03
N THR A 21 5.65 -16.46 -14.06
CA THR A 21 6.71 -15.46 -14.30
C THR A 21 6.38 -14.09 -13.75
N SER A 22 5.09 -13.77 -13.61
CA SER A 22 4.60 -12.51 -13.04
C SER A 22 3.27 -12.74 -12.35
N VAL A 23 2.97 -11.88 -11.37
CA VAL A 23 1.67 -11.80 -10.70
C VAL A 23 1.31 -10.32 -10.64
N ASP A 24 0.24 -9.95 -11.32
CA ASP A 24 -0.29 -8.59 -11.33
C ASP A 24 -1.42 -8.47 -10.30
N ILE A 25 -1.24 -7.59 -9.32
CA ILE A 25 -2.27 -7.31 -8.32
C ILE A 25 -3.26 -6.33 -8.95
N GLN A 26 -4.47 -6.80 -9.25
CA GLN A 26 -5.50 -5.98 -9.88
C GLN A 26 -6.29 -5.15 -8.88
N SER A 27 -6.52 -5.68 -7.68
CA SER A 27 -7.21 -4.98 -6.60
C SER A 27 -6.84 -5.55 -5.24
N VAL A 28 -6.89 -4.69 -4.21
CA VAL A 28 -6.79 -5.07 -2.81
C VAL A 28 -7.79 -4.20 -2.05
N GLU A 29 -8.78 -4.83 -1.42
CA GLU A 29 -9.77 -4.15 -0.59
C GLU A 29 -9.74 -4.81 0.80
N PRO A 30 -9.70 -4.04 1.91
CA PRO A 30 -9.79 -4.62 3.24
C PRO A 30 -11.17 -5.25 3.42
N ILE A 31 -11.23 -6.50 3.88
CA ILE A 31 -12.50 -7.23 4.03
C ILE A 31 -13.27 -6.72 5.25
N ASP A 32 -12.56 -6.36 6.32
CA ASP A 32 -13.12 -5.88 7.57
C ASP A 32 -13.51 -4.39 7.49
N GLN A 33 -14.78 -4.08 7.77
CA GLN A 33 -15.32 -2.72 7.72
C GLN A 33 -14.59 -1.79 8.68
N ARG A 34 -14.25 -2.24 9.89
CA ARG A 34 -13.56 -1.41 10.87
C ARG A 34 -12.17 -1.00 10.38
N THR A 35 -11.47 -1.90 9.69
CA THR A 35 -10.18 -1.62 9.07
C THR A 35 -10.32 -0.60 7.93
N ARG A 36 -11.34 -0.74 7.07
CA ARG A 36 -11.65 0.28 6.04
C ARG A 36 -11.90 1.65 6.67
N ASP A 37 -12.77 1.71 7.68
CA ASP A 37 -13.13 2.96 8.34
C ASP A 37 -11.92 3.62 9.04
N ALA A 38 -11.07 2.82 9.68
CA ALA A 38 -9.84 3.31 10.32
C ALA A 38 -8.86 3.88 9.29
N LEU A 39 -8.69 3.22 8.14
CA LEU A 39 -7.87 3.71 7.03
C LEU A 39 -8.41 5.04 6.49
N HIS A 40 -9.73 5.14 6.26
CA HIS A 40 -10.36 6.39 5.78
C HIS A 40 -10.15 7.54 6.77
N LYS A 41 -10.35 7.31 8.07
CA LYS A 41 -10.11 8.33 9.11
C LYS A 41 -8.65 8.78 9.15
N SER A 42 -7.71 7.84 8.99
CA SER A 42 -6.28 8.16 8.94
C SER A 42 -5.94 9.08 7.76
N VAL A 43 -6.52 8.82 6.59
CA VAL A 43 -6.31 9.66 5.39
C VAL A 43 -6.87 11.07 5.61
N GLN A 44 -8.09 11.18 6.12
CA GLN A 44 -8.70 12.49 6.41
C GLN A 44 -7.84 13.31 7.38
N LEU A 45 -7.35 12.68 8.45
CA LEU A 45 -6.50 13.35 9.43
C LEU A 45 -5.17 13.82 8.81
N ALA A 46 -4.54 12.99 7.96
CA ALA A 46 -3.29 13.35 7.29
C ALA A 46 -3.48 14.58 6.37
N ILE A 47 -4.62 14.67 5.69
CA ILE A 47 -4.98 15.83 4.88
C ILE A 47 -5.14 17.07 5.77
N GLU A 48 -5.91 16.97 6.85
CA GLU A 48 -6.14 18.08 7.78
C GLU A 48 -4.83 18.62 8.37
N ILE A 49 -3.94 17.74 8.82
CA ILE A 49 -2.61 18.12 9.33
C ILE A 49 -1.82 18.86 8.26
N THR A 50 -1.82 18.36 7.03
CA THR A 50 -1.08 18.95 5.92
C THR A 50 -1.62 20.34 5.57
N THR A 51 -2.94 20.50 5.52
CA THR A 51 -3.59 21.79 5.26
C THR A 51 -3.30 22.78 6.37
N ASN A 52 -3.50 22.40 7.64
CA ASN A 52 -3.21 23.27 8.79
C ASN A 52 -1.75 23.71 8.80
N SER A 53 -0.82 22.81 8.46
CA SER A 53 0.60 23.14 8.36
C SER A 53 0.89 24.14 7.24
N GLN A 54 0.22 24.02 6.09
CA GLN A 54 0.40 24.95 4.97
C GLN A 54 -0.21 26.33 5.28
N GLU A 55 -1.41 26.37 5.86
CA GLU A 55 -2.04 27.62 6.28
C GLU A 55 -1.20 28.35 7.33
N ALA A 56 -0.66 27.62 8.31
CA ALA A 56 0.22 28.20 9.32
C ALA A 56 1.50 28.77 8.69
N ALA A 57 2.11 28.07 7.73
CA ALA A 57 3.29 28.56 7.02
C ALA A 57 2.99 29.81 6.19
N ALA A 58 1.84 29.87 5.51
CA ALA A 58 1.43 31.04 4.73
C ALA A 58 1.21 32.27 5.61
N ARG A 59 0.54 32.11 6.76
CA ARG A 59 0.32 33.20 7.73
C ARG A 59 1.59 33.74 8.39
N ILE A 60 2.70 33.02 8.34
CA ILE A 60 4.00 33.49 8.86
C ILE A 60 4.71 34.38 7.82
N ILE A 61 4.37 34.27 6.54
CA ILE A 61 5.02 34.99 5.43
C ILE A 61 4.28 36.30 5.10
N ASP A 62 3.00 36.41 5.43
CA ASP A 62 2.17 37.63 5.34
C ASP A 62 2.39 38.60 6.52
#